data_AF-A0AAJ1D0E4-F1
#
_entry.id   AF-A0AAJ1D0E4-F1
#
_cell.length_a   1.000
_cell.length_b   1.000
_cell.length_c   1.000
_cell.angle_alpha   90.00
_cell.angle_beta   90.00
_cell.angle_gamma   90.00
#
_symmetry.space_group_name_H-M   'P 1'
#
loop_
_entity.id
_entity.type
_entity.pdbx_description
1 polymer ?
#
loop_
_entity_poly.entity_id
_entity_poly.type
_entity_poly.pdbx_seq_one_letter_code
_entity_poly.pdbx_strand_id
1 'polypeptide(L)'
;MSTNNFKPFATGANANVTAQADYENLAALATGFQSGKASSAQINKALRQSSFVAAAIAQYMANKTNSDILDNGDISNFMSLLITALKVDLQAANGNLNALSALQSGTDLLPYFSGANAASLTAFTSVARDIVGKKSVADLLTYLGIGSAGTRNVGTGQNQIPDMTYWQSNAGWRKTPDGVIEQWGTSAATTDTVSVTFPIQFSSAVYWIGEHDTGGGNRLTLWQLNSITGTGFQARNLGSIIKGDNAVEASISANCIWYARGK
;
A
#
# COMPACT_ATOMS: atom_id res chain seq x y z
N MET A 1 -15.18 48.00 -18.43
CA MET A 1 -15.42 47.97 -16.99
C MET A 1 -16.91 47.76 -16.79
N SER A 2 -17.29 46.84 -15.91
CA SER A 2 -18.67 46.66 -15.46
C SER A 2 -19.21 47.95 -14.84
N THR A 3 -20.48 48.24 -15.10
CA THR A 3 -21.16 49.48 -14.73
C THR A 3 -21.78 49.36 -13.35
N ASN A 4 -21.61 50.38 -12.52
CA ASN A 4 -22.30 50.51 -11.23
C ASN A 4 -23.32 51.65 -11.30
N ASN A 5 -24.61 51.35 -11.26
CA ASN A 5 -25.67 52.36 -11.30
C ASN A 5 -25.96 53.00 -9.93
N PHE A 6 -25.53 52.39 -8.83
CA PHE A 6 -25.72 52.95 -7.49
C PHE A 6 -24.68 54.05 -7.26
N LYS A 7 -25.15 55.31 -7.18
CA LYS A 7 -24.28 56.48 -7.04
C LYS A 7 -24.32 57.04 -5.62
N PRO A 8 -23.16 57.41 -5.06
CA PRO A 8 -23.11 58.05 -3.75
C PRO A 8 -23.63 59.50 -3.86
N PHE A 9 -24.53 59.89 -2.98
CA PHE A 9 -25.14 61.21 -3.00
C PHE A 9 -24.27 62.25 -2.26
N ALA A 10 -24.17 63.45 -2.84
CA ALA A 10 -23.51 64.60 -2.26
C ALA A 10 -22.04 64.40 -1.87
N THR A 11 -21.22 63.55 -2.50
CA THR A 11 -19.81 63.32 -2.07
C THR A 11 -18.81 64.37 -2.54
N GLY A 12 -19.21 65.35 -3.34
CA GLY A 12 -18.33 66.37 -3.88
C GLY A 12 -17.76 67.34 -2.84
N ALA A 13 -16.70 68.05 -3.23
CA ALA A 13 -16.17 69.17 -2.46
C ALA A 13 -17.27 70.22 -2.23
N ASN A 14 -17.31 70.81 -1.03
CA ASN A 14 -18.30 71.82 -0.62
C ASN A 14 -19.77 71.36 -0.68
N ALA A 15 -20.04 70.06 -0.72
CA ALA A 15 -21.41 69.56 -0.69
C ALA A 15 -22.13 69.96 0.60
N ASN A 16 -23.38 70.43 0.47
CA ASN A 16 -24.21 70.90 1.58
C ASN A 16 -24.59 69.74 2.52
N VAL A 17 -23.72 69.42 3.46
CA VAL A 17 -23.96 68.44 4.52
C VAL A 17 -23.52 68.97 5.86
N THR A 18 -24.23 68.57 6.90
CA THR A 18 -23.83 68.85 8.28
C THR A 18 -22.52 68.13 8.63
N ALA A 19 -21.67 68.77 9.45
CA ALA A 19 -20.42 68.18 9.93
C ALA A 19 -20.70 66.92 10.76
N GLN A 20 -19.71 66.01 10.86
CA GLN A 20 -19.91 64.73 11.54
C GLN A 20 -20.28 64.91 13.03
N ALA A 21 -19.54 65.76 13.75
CA ALA A 21 -19.79 66.02 15.16
C ALA A 21 -21.20 66.61 15.41
N ASP A 22 -21.66 67.53 14.55
CA ASP A 22 -23.00 68.11 14.68
C ASP A 22 -24.11 67.10 14.33
N TYR A 23 -23.84 66.20 13.39
CA TYR A 23 -24.77 65.14 13.01
C TYR A 23 -24.95 64.12 14.14
N GLU A 24 -23.86 63.69 14.79
CA GLU A 24 -23.88 62.76 15.92
C GLU A 24 -24.67 63.30 17.13
N ASN A 25 -24.65 64.62 17.32
CA ASN A 25 -25.40 65.30 18.38
C ASN A 25 -26.85 65.64 17.99
N LEU A 26 -27.28 65.35 16.75
CA LEU A 26 -28.60 65.71 16.27
C LEU A 26 -29.68 64.83 16.91
N ALA A 27 -30.61 65.43 17.66
CA ALA A 27 -31.73 64.71 18.27
C ALA A 27 -32.56 63.88 17.27
N ALA A 28 -32.66 64.35 16.01
CA ALA A 28 -33.37 63.65 14.94
C ALA A 28 -32.73 62.31 14.53
N LEU A 29 -31.49 61.99 14.96
CA LEU A 29 -30.95 60.64 14.78
C LEU A 29 -31.74 59.59 15.55
N ALA A 30 -32.24 59.94 16.75
CA ALA A 30 -32.98 59.01 17.60
C ALA A 30 -34.45 58.90 17.21
N THR A 31 -35.08 60.03 16.88
CA THR A 31 -36.54 60.11 16.68
C THR A 31 -36.96 60.38 15.24
N GLY A 32 -36.01 60.55 14.32
CA GLY A 32 -36.29 61.14 13.01
C GLY A 32 -36.68 62.62 13.10
N PHE A 33 -36.87 63.25 11.95
CA PHE A 33 -37.43 64.60 11.86
C PHE A 33 -38.92 64.55 12.21
N GLN A 34 -39.30 65.30 13.23
CA GLN A 34 -40.69 65.48 13.66
C GLN A 34 -41.35 66.64 12.90
N SER A 35 -42.53 67.09 13.36
CA SER A 35 -43.24 68.24 12.76
C SER A 35 -42.33 69.47 12.63
N GLY A 36 -42.25 70.03 11.42
CA GLY A 36 -41.41 71.18 11.10
C GLY A 36 -40.64 71.02 9.80
N LYS A 37 -39.63 71.88 9.59
CA LYS A 37 -38.75 71.85 8.40
C LYS A 37 -37.44 71.13 8.76
N ALA A 38 -37.09 70.08 8.03
CA ALA A 38 -35.78 69.46 8.14
C ALA A 38 -34.72 70.28 7.38
N SER A 39 -33.53 70.48 7.98
CA SER A 39 -32.44 71.16 7.28
C SER A 39 -31.94 70.31 6.12
N SER A 40 -31.79 70.92 4.94
CA SER A 40 -31.27 70.23 3.76
C SER A 40 -29.87 69.64 4.00
N ALA A 41 -29.03 70.30 4.80
CA ALA A 41 -27.71 69.79 5.17
C ALA A 41 -27.78 68.49 5.99
N GLN A 42 -28.78 68.37 6.87
CA GLN A 42 -28.97 67.19 7.72
C GLN A 42 -29.60 66.04 6.93
N ILE A 43 -30.57 66.33 6.06
CA ILE A 43 -31.16 65.34 5.13
C ILE A 43 -30.11 64.82 4.15
N ASN A 44 -29.31 65.71 3.55
CA ASN A 44 -28.23 65.32 2.64
C ASN A 44 -27.18 64.45 3.35
N LYS A 45 -26.91 64.71 4.63
CA LYS A 45 -26.00 63.88 5.43
C LYS A 45 -26.57 62.47 5.62
N ALA A 46 -27.85 62.33 5.95
CA ALA A 46 -28.53 61.04 6.06
C ALA A 46 -28.55 60.28 4.71
N LEU A 47 -28.93 60.95 3.61
CA LEU A 47 -28.93 60.38 2.26
C LEU A 47 -27.51 59.99 1.80
N ARG A 48 -26.49 60.79 2.11
CA ARG A 48 -25.09 60.47 1.80
C ARG A 48 -24.66 59.19 2.52
N GLN A 49 -24.97 59.02 3.82
CA GLN A 49 -24.53 57.82 4.56
C GLN A 49 -25.08 56.53 3.94
N SER A 50 -26.36 56.51 3.54
CA SER A 50 -26.95 55.31 2.92
C SER A 50 -26.47 55.07 1.49
N SER A 51 -26.51 56.10 0.64
CA SER A 51 -26.12 55.99 -0.78
C SER A 51 -24.63 55.71 -0.98
N PHE A 52 -23.76 56.20 -0.08
CA PHE A 52 -22.33 55.90 -0.11
C PHE A 52 -22.06 54.40 0.10
N VAL A 53 -22.70 53.80 1.11
CA VAL A 53 -22.55 52.36 1.40
C VAL A 53 -23.11 51.53 0.24
N ALA A 54 -24.28 51.89 -0.29
CA ALA A 54 -24.88 51.20 -1.43
C ALA A 54 -23.97 51.23 -2.67
N ALA A 55 -23.43 52.40 -3.01
CA ALA A 55 -22.50 52.55 -4.14
C ALA A 55 -21.22 51.73 -3.94
N ALA A 56 -20.68 51.67 -2.72
CA ALA A 56 -19.48 50.90 -2.41
C ALA A 56 -19.70 49.38 -2.55
N ILE A 57 -20.82 48.85 -2.03
CA ILE A 57 -21.18 47.43 -2.18
C ILE A 57 -21.42 47.10 -3.66
N ALA A 58 -22.16 47.94 -4.38
CA ALA A 58 -22.38 47.75 -5.81
C ALA A 58 -21.08 47.80 -6.61
N GLN A 59 -20.14 48.67 -6.26
CA GLN A 59 -18.82 48.69 -6.91
C GLN A 59 -18.02 47.42 -6.61
N TYR A 60 -18.05 46.93 -5.38
CA TYR A 60 -17.45 45.65 -5.01
C TYR A 60 -18.02 44.52 -5.86
N MET A 61 -19.34 44.41 -5.96
CA MET A 61 -19.99 43.39 -6.79
C MET A 61 -19.58 43.51 -8.25
N ALA A 62 -19.64 44.71 -8.84
CA ALA A 62 -19.26 44.95 -10.23
C ALA A 62 -17.83 44.46 -10.52
N ASN A 63 -16.91 44.73 -9.61
CA ASN A 63 -15.50 44.34 -9.71
C ASN A 63 -15.31 42.83 -9.59
N LYS A 64 -16.07 42.16 -8.71
CA LYS A 64 -15.92 40.72 -8.45
C LYS A 64 -16.62 39.83 -9.47
N THR A 65 -17.79 40.25 -9.95
CA THR A 65 -18.58 39.48 -10.93
C THR A 65 -18.29 39.85 -12.37
N ASN A 66 -17.52 40.92 -12.62
CA ASN A 66 -17.34 41.51 -13.95
C ASN A 66 -18.68 41.78 -14.69
N SER A 67 -19.75 42.03 -13.92
CA SER A 67 -21.11 42.22 -14.43
C SER A 67 -21.64 43.59 -14.03
N ASP A 68 -22.56 44.13 -14.84
CA ASP A 68 -23.22 45.39 -14.52
C ASP A 68 -24.14 45.23 -13.29
N ILE A 69 -24.07 46.20 -12.38
CA ILE A 69 -24.94 46.29 -11.21
C ILE A 69 -25.95 47.41 -11.47
N LEU A 70 -27.16 47.01 -11.86
CA LEU A 70 -28.22 47.90 -12.33
C LEU A 70 -29.18 48.28 -11.20
N ASP A 71 -29.59 49.55 -11.15
CA ASP A 71 -30.69 50.04 -10.31
C ASP A 71 -32.01 49.97 -11.09
N ASN A 72 -32.57 48.77 -11.21
CA ASN A 72 -33.77 48.47 -12.00
C ASN A 72 -34.90 47.82 -11.18
N GLY A 73 -34.74 47.75 -9.86
CA GLY A 73 -35.70 47.11 -8.95
C GLY A 73 -35.66 45.58 -8.91
N ASP A 74 -34.76 44.92 -9.65
CA ASP A 74 -34.61 43.45 -9.62
C ASP A 74 -33.76 43.00 -8.42
N ILE A 75 -34.43 42.86 -7.28
CA ILE A 75 -33.81 42.42 -6.02
C ILE A 75 -33.21 41.02 -6.14
N SER A 76 -33.86 40.12 -6.88
CA SER A 76 -33.40 38.74 -7.05
C SER A 76 -32.08 38.68 -7.79
N ASN A 77 -31.94 39.43 -8.88
CA ASN A 77 -30.69 39.53 -9.61
C ASN A 77 -29.60 40.22 -8.79
N PHE A 78 -29.92 41.30 -8.08
CA PHE A 78 -28.97 41.98 -7.19
C PHE A 78 -28.43 41.02 -6.12
N MET A 79 -29.30 40.25 -5.47
CA MET A 79 -28.90 39.24 -4.47
C MET A 79 -28.03 38.13 -5.08
N SER A 80 -28.36 37.67 -6.28
CA SER A 80 -27.56 36.68 -7.01
C SER A 80 -26.14 37.19 -7.29
N LEU A 81 -26.02 38.43 -7.77
CA LEU A 81 -24.74 39.09 -8.02
C LEU A 81 -23.96 39.32 -6.74
N LEU A 82 -24.62 39.69 -5.63
CA LEU A 82 -23.97 39.83 -4.33
C LEU A 82 -23.40 38.50 -3.83
N ILE A 83 -24.18 37.42 -3.88
CA ILE A 83 -23.73 36.08 -3.47
C ILE A 83 -22.57 35.63 -4.36
N THR A 84 -22.64 35.88 -5.66
CA THR A 84 -21.58 35.55 -6.61
C THR A 84 -20.30 36.32 -6.28
N ALA A 85 -20.40 37.63 -6.04
CA ALA A 85 -19.28 38.47 -5.64
C ALA A 85 -18.59 37.96 -4.37
N LEU A 86 -19.39 37.63 -3.34
CA LEU A 86 -18.86 37.10 -2.08
C LEU A 86 -18.17 35.75 -2.27
N LYS A 87 -18.70 34.87 -3.12
CA LYS A 87 -18.10 33.56 -3.43
C LYS A 87 -16.77 33.63 -4.18
N VAL A 88 -16.45 34.76 -4.81
CA VAL A 88 -15.13 34.96 -5.44
C VAL A 88 -14.03 35.07 -4.40
N ASP A 89 -14.31 35.73 -3.26
CA ASP A 89 -13.30 35.98 -2.22
C ASP A 89 -13.43 35.04 -1.02
N LEU A 90 -14.62 34.50 -0.77
CA LEU A 90 -14.93 33.72 0.42
C LEU A 90 -15.18 32.26 0.09
N GLN A 91 -14.61 31.40 0.91
CA GLN A 91 -14.91 29.98 0.88
C GLN A 91 -16.21 29.69 1.64
N ALA A 92 -17.09 28.87 1.06
CA ALA A 92 -18.28 28.41 1.75
C ALA A 92 -17.90 27.59 2.99
N ALA A 93 -18.69 27.71 4.06
CA ALA A 93 -18.48 26.96 5.28
C ALA A 93 -18.40 25.46 4.97
N ASN A 94 -17.29 24.83 5.39
CA ASN A 94 -17.01 23.43 5.12
C ASN A 94 -16.40 22.81 6.36
N GLY A 95 -17.04 21.76 6.90
CA GLY A 95 -16.61 21.15 8.15
C GLY A 95 -15.21 20.53 8.07
N ASN A 96 -14.80 20.00 6.92
CA ASN A 96 -13.44 19.47 6.75
C ASN A 96 -12.38 20.58 6.74
N LEU A 97 -12.67 21.72 6.11
CA LEU A 97 -11.76 22.87 6.09
C LEU A 97 -11.63 23.51 7.47
N ASN A 98 -12.73 23.59 8.22
CA ASN A 98 -12.72 24.00 9.63
C ASN A 98 -11.91 23.03 10.50
N ALA A 99 -12.06 21.72 10.28
CA ALA A 99 -11.32 20.71 11.02
C ALA A 99 -9.81 20.79 10.74
N LEU A 100 -9.42 20.99 9.48
CA LEU A 100 -8.01 21.14 9.09
C LEU A 100 -7.40 22.45 9.61
N SER A 101 -8.13 23.57 9.54
CA SER A 101 -7.63 24.87 10.01
C SER A 101 -7.55 24.97 11.53
N ALA A 102 -8.30 24.14 12.27
CA ALA A 102 -8.25 24.05 13.71
C ALA A 102 -7.07 23.22 14.25
N LEU A 103 -6.32 22.51 13.39
CA LEU A 103 -5.17 21.72 13.81
C LEU A 103 -4.02 22.62 14.25
N GLN A 104 -3.43 22.32 15.41
CA GLN A 104 -2.20 22.98 15.85
C GLN A 104 -1.02 22.44 15.05
N SER A 105 -0.41 23.27 14.20
CA SER A 105 0.76 22.86 13.44
C SER A 105 1.93 22.50 14.37
N GLY A 106 2.74 21.55 13.92
CA GLY A 106 3.94 21.10 14.62
C GLY A 106 4.89 20.43 13.65
N THR A 107 6.16 20.34 14.04
CA THR A 107 7.19 19.63 13.27
C THR A 107 6.82 18.15 13.17
N ASP A 108 7.00 17.57 11.99
CA ASP A 108 6.83 16.13 11.75
C ASP A 108 5.43 15.60 12.14
N LEU A 109 4.38 16.40 11.96
CA LEU A 109 2.98 15.99 12.14
C LEU A 109 2.26 15.87 10.80
N LEU A 110 1.51 14.79 10.62
CA LEU A 110 0.67 14.55 9.45
C LEU A 110 -0.82 14.69 9.82
N PRO A 111 -1.56 15.61 9.18
CA PRO A 111 -3.01 15.67 9.27
C PRO A 111 -3.68 14.45 8.65
N TYR A 112 -4.70 13.92 9.32
CA TYR A 112 -5.59 12.88 8.79
C TYR A 112 -7.02 13.10 9.28
N PHE A 113 -8.01 12.60 8.55
CA PHE A 113 -9.40 12.65 8.98
C PHE A 113 -9.68 11.55 10.02
N SER A 114 -10.17 11.94 11.19
CA SER A 114 -10.55 11.02 12.28
C SER A 114 -12.07 10.77 12.34
N GLY A 115 -12.84 11.42 11.48
CA GLY A 115 -14.29 11.26 11.34
C GLY A 115 -14.88 12.28 10.38
N ALA A 116 -16.21 12.30 10.25
CA ALA A 116 -16.90 13.33 9.46
C ALA A 116 -16.67 14.71 10.08
N ASN A 117 -16.14 15.66 9.30
CA ASN A 117 -15.79 17.00 9.77
C ASN A 117 -14.83 17.01 10.98
N ALA A 118 -13.98 15.98 11.12
CA ALA A 118 -13.01 15.87 12.19
C ALA A 118 -11.64 15.49 11.61
N ALA A 119 -10.61 16.20 12.05
CA ALA A 119 -9.23 15.94 11.68
C ALA A 119 -8.39 15.82 12.94
N SER A 120 -7.30 15.08 12.84
CA SER A 120 -6.33 14.90 13.92
C SER A 120 -4.93 14.84 13.34
N LEU A 121 -3.92 14.92 14.22
CA LEU A 121 -2.52 14.85 13.85
C LEU A 121 -1.94 13.54 14.36
N THR A 122 -1.09 12.93 13.54
CA THR A 122 -0.24 11.81 13.97
C THR A 122 1.22 12.17 13.72
N ALA A 123 2.12 11.56 14.50
CA ALA A 123 3.56 11.73 14.29
C ALA A 123 3.95 11.09 12.95
N PHE A 124 4.45 11.91 12.03
CA PHE A 124 4.98 11.45 10.76
C PHE A 124 6.45 11.10 10.93
N THR A 125 6.74 9.92 11.44
CA THR A 125 8.09 9.51 11.86
C THR A 125 9.13 9.60 10.73
N SER A 126 10.42 9.67 11.08
CA SER A 126 11.51 9.63 10.11
C SER A 126 11.43 8.41 9.20
N VAL A 127 11.10 7.24 9.74
CA VAL A 127 10.91 6.00 8.96
C VAL A 127 9.79 6.15 7.94
N ALA A 128 8.64 6.73 8.34
CA ALA A 128 7.54 6.95 7.41
C ALA A 128 7.95 7.91 6.28
N ARG A 129 8.67 9.00 6.61
CA ARG A 129 9.23 9.94 5.62
C ARG A 129 10.22 9.28 4.68
N ASP A 130 11.10 8.43 5.20
CA ASP A 130 12.06 7.69 4.40
C ASP A 130 11.37 6.76 3.41
N ILE A 131 10.34 6.01 3.86
CA ILE A 131 9.57 5.08 3.03
C ILE A 131 8.83 5.82 1.91
N VAL A 132 8.06 6.86 2.24
CA VAL A 132 7.30 7.60 1.21
C VAL A 132 8.20 8.43 0.29
N GLY A 133 9.41 8.77 0.75
CA GLY A 133 10.39 9.54 0.00
C GLY A 133 11.17 8.72 -1.03
N LYS A 134 11.00 7.39 -1.07
CA LYS A 134 11.69 6.54 -2.06
C LYS A 134 11.12 6.74 -3.46
N LYS A 135 12.01 6.84 -4.46
CA LYS A 135 11.64 7.10 -5.86
C LYS A 135 11.27 5.84 -6.64
N SER A 136 11.63 4.67 -6.12
CA SER A 136 11.39 3.39 -6.76
C SER A 136 11.15 2.29 -5.73
N VAL A 137 10.54 1.18 -6.18
CA VAL A 137 10.41 -0.03 -5.37
C VAL A 137 11.79 -0.60 -5.01
N ALA A 138 12.79 -0.49 -5.89
CA ALA A 138 14.15 -0.96 -5.63
C ALA A 138 14.80 -0.21 -4.45
N ASP A 139 14.63 1.11 -4.39
CA ASP A 139 15.14 1.93 -3.29
C ASP A 139 14.42 1.62 -1.96
N LEU A 140 13.13 1.31 -2.03
CA LEU A 140 12.35 0.89 -0.88
C LEU A 140 12.79 -0.48 -0.35
N LEU A 141 12.97 -1.45 -1.24
CA LEU A 141 13.49 -2.78 -0.86
C LEU A 141 14.89 -2.66 -0.25
N THR A 142 15.75 -1.81 -0.83
CA THR A 142 17.09 -1.53 -0.29
C THR A 142 17.02 -0.92 1.11
N TYR A 143 16.14 0.07 1.31
CA TYR A 143 15.95 0.69 2.62
C TYR A 143 15.43 -0.28 3.68
N LEU A 144 14.52 -1.18 3.30
CA LEU A 144 14.00 -2.22 4.19
C LEU A 144 14.97 -3.39 4.38
N GLY A 145 16.12 -3.39 3.68
CA GLY A 145 17.07 -4.50 3.73
C GLY A 145 16.56 -5.79 3.09
N ILE A 146 15.57 -5.70 2.20
CA ILE A 146 15.01 -6.86 1.48
C ILE A 146 15.97 -7.28 0.37
N GLY A 147 16.72 -8.34 0.63
CA GLY A 147 17.61 -8.96 -0.35
C GLY A 147 16.86 -9.71 -1.46
N SER A 148 17.63 -10.27 -2.40
CA SER A 148 17.11 -11.00 -3.56
C SER A 148 16.24 -12.20 -3.19
N ALA A 149 16.36 -12.75 -1.98
CA ALA A 149 15.49 -13.83 -1.53
C ALA A 149 14.03 -13.35 -1.32
N GLY A 150 13.84 -12.15 -0.77
CA GLY A 150 12.52 -11.59 -0.49
C GLY A 150 11.75 -11.15 -1.74
N THR A 151 12.39 -11.13 -2.90
CA THR A 151 11.76 -10.80 -4.20
C THR A 151 11.45 -12.04 -5.03
N ARG A 152 11.79 -13.24 -4.56
CA ARG A 152 11.58 -14.50 -5.28
C ARG A 152 10.34 -15.23 -4.76
N ASN A 153 9.59 -15.82 -5.68
CA ASN A 153 8.44 -16.65 -5.33
C ASN A 153 8.89 -18.00 -4.76
N VAL A 154 8.04 -18.59 -3.92
CA VAL A 154 8.21 -19.98 -3.47
C VAL A 154 7.85 -20.94 -4.61
N GLY A 155 8.71 -21.92 -4.88
CA GLY A 155 8.51 -22.94 -5.92
C GLY A 155 9.82 -23.50 -6.47
N THR A 156 9.71 -24.38 -7.49
CA THR A 156 10.86 -25.12 -8.06
C THR A 156 11.29 -24.65 -9.45
N GLY A 157 10.62 -23.63 -10.00
CA GLY A 157 10.95 -23.03 -11.28
C GLY A 157 12.19 -22.14 -11.24
N GLN A 158 12.63 -21.69 -12.43
CA GLN A 158 13.73 -20.75 -12.53
C GLN A 158 13.41 -19.47 -11.75
N ASN A 159 14.41 -18.95 -11.04
CA ASN A 159 14.26 -17.77 -10.21
C ASN A 159 13.32 -17.90 -9.00
N GLN A 160 13.00 -19.11 -8.55
CA GLN A 160 12.21 -19.37 -7.34
C GLN A 160 13.09 -19.88 -6.18
N ILE A 161 12.50 -19.95 -4.99
CA ILE A 161 13.07 -20.58 -3.78
C ILE A 161 12.19 -21.79 -3.43
N PRO A 162 12.69 -23.03 -3.51
CA PRO A 162 11.95 -24.18 -3.03
C PRO A 162 11.74 -24.08 -1.52
N ASP A 163 10.50 -24.19 -1.06
CA ASP A 163 10.26 -24.43 0.36
C ASP A 163 10.66 -25.86 0.77
N MET A 164 10.59 -26.13 2.07
CA MET A 164 10.98 -27.43 2.63
C MET A 164 10.02 -28.57 2.27
N THR A 165 8.79 -28.29 1.83
CA THR A 165 7.81 -29.31 1.43
C THR A 165 8.17 -29.98 0.09
N TYR A 166 9.00 -29.32 -0.73
CA TYR A 166 9.54 -29.90 -1.96
C TYR A 166 10.68 -30.91 -1.72
N TRP A 167 11.25 -30.95 -0.51
CA TRP A 167 12.27 -31.92 -0.10
C TRP A 167 11.62 -33.06 0.68
N GLN A 168 11.04 -34.02 -0.03
CA GLN A 168 10.33 -35.14 0.59
C GLN A 168 11.33 -36.20 1.05
N SER A 169 11.15 -36.76 2.24
CA SER A 169 11.99 -37.86 2.72
C SER A 169 11.26 -38.71 3.75
N ASN A 170 11.69 -39.96 3.88
CA ASN A 170 11.33 -40.85 4.98
C ASN A 170 12.48 -41.87 5.18
N ALA A 171 12.29 -42.84 6.07
CA ALA A 171 13.24 -43.93 6.23
C ALA A 171 13.53 -44.62 4.87
N GLY A 172 14.80 -44.70 4.51
CA GLY A 172 15.26 -45.38 3.30
C GLY A 172 15.13 -44.58 2.00
N TRP A 173 14.68 -43.32 2.02
CA TRP A 173 14.66 -42.50 0.80
C TRP A 173 14.61 -41.00 1.03
N ARG A 174 15.05 -40.25 0.02
CA ARG A 174 14.79 -38.81 -0.13
C ARG A 174 14.52 -38.45 -1.59
N LYS A 175 13.72 -37.42 -1.81
CA LYS A 175 13.39 -36.86 -3.12
C LYS A 175 13.69 -35.37 -3.12
N THR A 176 14.45 -34.95 -4.12
CA THR A 176 14.85 -33.56 -4.31
C THR A 176 13.83 -32.79 -5.17
N PRO A 177 13.83 -31.44 -5.13
CA PRO A 177 12.83 -30.63 -5.83
C PRO A 177 12.82 -30.77 -7.37
N ASP A 178 13.93 -31.21 -7.96
CA ASP A 178 14.04 -31.56 -9.39
C ASP A 178 13.40 -32.92 -9.73
N GLY A 179 12.90 -33.62 -8.72
CA GLY A 179 12.23 -34.91 -8.81
C GLY A 179 13.16 -36.12 -8.72
N VAL A 180 14.48 -35.94 -8.57
CA VAL A 180 15.41 -37.06 -8.37
C VAL A 180 15.12 -37.73 -7.03
N ILE A 181 15.13 -39.05 -7.04
CA ILE A 181 14.91 -39.91 -5.88
C ILE A 181 16.20 -40.66 -5.58
N GLU A 182 16.56 -40.72 -4.31
CA GLU A 182 17.64 -41.54 -3.77
C GLU A 182 17.04 -42.46 -2.72
N GLN A 183 17.32 -43.76 -2.81
CA GLN A 183 16.77 -44.79 -1.92
C GLN A 183 17.87 -45.73 -1.47
N TRP A 184 17.76 -46.26 -0.27
CA TRP A 184 18.70 -47.21 0.30
C TRP A 184 18.00 -48.18 1.24
N GLY A 185 18.62 -49.32 1.47
CA GLY A 185 18.09 -50.30 2.39
C GLY A 185 18.92 -51.57 2.46
N THR A 186 18.30 -52.58 3.04
CA THR A 186 18.89 -53.90 3.25
C THR A 186 17.84 -54.96 2.92
N SER A 187 18.19 -55.98 2.15
CA SER A 187 17.29 -57.09 1.83
C SER A 187 17.03 -57.98 3.05
N ALA A 188 16.04 -58.87 2.98
CA ALA A 188 16.00 -60.02 3.88
C ALA A 188 17.22 -60.93 3.63
N ALA A 189 17.65 -61.67 4.68
CA ALA A 189 18.78 -62.57 4.56
C ALA A 189 18.41 -63.81 3.73
N THR A 190 19.26 -64.20 2.80
CA THR A 190 19.03 -65.38 1.94
C THR A 190 20.36 -66.01 1.52
N THR A 191 20.33 -67.30 1.22
CA THR A 191 21.42 -68.03 0.55
C THR A 191 21.23 -68.10 -0.97
N ASP A 192 20.11 -67.64 -1.49
CA ASP A 192 19.78 -67.68 -2.92
C ASP A 192 19.33 -66.29 -3.38
N THR A 193 18.07 -66.12 -3.77
CA THR A 193 17.55 -64.89 -4.36
C THR A 193 16.52 -64.26 -3.43
N VAL A 194 16.54 -62.94 -3.31
CA VAL A 194 15.54 -62.17 -2.56
C VAL A 194 15.03 -61.00 -3.40
N SER A 195 13.71 -60.80 -3.37
CA SER A 195 13.06 -59.64 -3.95
C SER A 195 13.19 -58.44 -3.03
N VAL A 196 13.65 -57.31 -3.58
CA VAL A 196 13.74 -56.04 -2.86
C VAL A 196 12.79 -55.04 -3.49
N THR A 197 11.89 -54.50 -2.67
CA THR A 197 10.97 -53.42 -3.06
C THR A 197 11.57 -52.08 -2.64
N PHE A 198 11.59 -51.12 -3.55
CA PHE A 198 11.98 -49.76 -3.21
C PHE A 198 10.93 -49.09 -2.30
N PRO A 199 11.33 -48.31 -1.28
CA PRO A 199 10.41 -47.56 -0.42
C PRO A 199 9.37 -46.74 -1.18
N ILE A 200 9.76 -46.13 -2.29
CA ILE A 200 8.88 -45.45 -3.25
C ILE A 200 9.23 -45.85 -4.69
N GLN A 201 8.27 -45.74 -5.60
CA GLN A 201 8.51 -46.03 -7.01
C GLN A 201 9.35 -44.92 -7.69
N PHE A 202 10.35 -45.31 -8.47
CA PHE A 202 10.98 -44.42 -9.45
C PHE A 202 9.99 -44.17 -10.60
N SER A 203 9.64 -42.90 -10.81
CA SER A 203 8.59 -42.45 -11.73
C SER A 203 8.96 -42.56 -13.22
N SER A 204 10.24 -42.71 -13.55
CA SER A 204 10.79 -42.83 -14.90
C SER A 204 11.77 -43.99 -15.02
N ALA A 205 12.86 -44.00 -14.26
CA ALA A 205 13.90 -45.04 -14.35
C ALA A 205 14.85 -45.03 -13.14
N VAL A 206 15.43 -46.20 -12.86
CA VAL A 206 16.62 -46.33 -12.02
C VAL A 206 17.84 -45.96 -12.87
N TYR A 207 18.53 -44.87 -12.53
CA TYR A 207 19.72 -44.42 -13.26
C TYR A 207 20.97 -45.16 -12.81
N TRP A 208 21.03 -45.50 -11.52
CA TRP A 208 22.13 -46.25 -10.93
C TRP A 208 21.64 -47.04 -9.72
N ILE A 209 22.16 -48.25 -9.56
CA ILE A 209 22.00 -49.04 -8.34
C ILE A 209 23.33 -49.74 -8.06
N GLY A 210 23.69 -49.80 -6.79
CA GLY A 210 24.85 -50.54 -6.32
C GLY A 210 24.54 -51.28 -5.03
N GLU A 211 25.20 -52.42 -4.89
CA GLU A 211 25.15 -53.32 -3.76
C GLU A 211 26.46 -53.33 -2.97
N HIS A 212 26.35 -53.53 -1.67
CA HIS A 212 27.47 -53.73 -0.77
C HIS A 212 27.12 -54.76 0.32
N ASP A 213 28.15 -55.31 0.93
CA ASP A 213 28.02 -56.15 2.12
C ASP A 213 27.77 -55.29 3.37
N THR A 214 27.14 -55.91 4.36
CA THR A 214 26.88 -55.40 5.71
C THR A 214 28.13 -55.10 6.54
N GLY A 215 29.30 -55.56 6.07
CA GLY A 215 30.60 -55.29 6.68
C GLY A 215 30.86 -56.15 7.91
N GLY A 216 32.08 -56.66 8.02
CA GLY A 216 32.57 -57.39 9.20
C GLY A 216 33.17 -58.75 8.87
N GLY A 217 34.43 -58.95 9.28
CA GLY A 217 35.11 -60.25 9.18
C GLY A 217 35.90 -60.46 7.89
N ASN A 218 36.43 -61.68 7.74
CA ASN A 218 37.25 -62.07 6.59
C ASN A 218 36.41 -62.53 5.39
N ARG A 219 35.07 -62.50 5.45
CA ARG A 219 34.19 -63.09 4.44
C ARG A 219 33.28 -62.04 3.83
N LEU A 220 33.23 -61.98 2.50
CA LEU A 220 32.37 -61.11 1.70
C LEU A 220 31.33 -61.97 0.98
N THR A 221 30.06 -61.57 0.99
CA THR A 221 29.03 -62.16 0.12
C THR A 221 29.03 -61.47 -1.24
N LEU A 222 29.06 -62.25 -2.31
CA LEU A 222 28.94 -61.77 -3.68
C LEU A 222 27.48 -61.64 -4.06
N TRP A 223 27.07 -60.42 -4.39
CA TRP A 223 25.71 -60.12 -4.81
C TRP A 223 25.68 -59.75 -6.29
N GLN A 224 24.60 -60.12 -6.97
CA GLN A 224 24.28 -59.59 -8.28
C GLN A 224 22.86 -59.03 -8.25
N LEU A 225 22.72 -57.79 -8.70
CA LEU A 225 21.42 -57.17 -8.87
C LEU A 225 20.91 -57.41 -10.30
N ASN A 226 19.69 -57.91 -10.42
CA ASN A 226 19.06 -58.15 -11.70
C ASN A 226 17.57 -57.80 -11.68
N SER A 227 16.93 -57.87 -12.86
CA SER A 227 15.50 -57.57 -13.01
C SER A 227 15.09 -56.24 -12.39
N ILE A 228 15.92 -55.21 -12.57
CA ILE A 228 15.70 -53.87 -12.02
C ILE A 228 14.50 -53.23 -12.73
N THR A 229 13.54 -52.78 -11.94
CA THR A 229 12.33 -52.08 -12.39
C THR A 229 12.15 -50.80 -11.58
N GLY A 230 11.13 -49.99 -11.88
CA GLY A 230 10.84 -48.78 -11.09
C GLY A 230 10.40 -49.06 -9.65
N THR A 231 9.96 -50.28 -9.33
CA THR A 231 9.42 -50.64 -8.00
C THR A 231 10.34 -51.53 -7.17
N GLY A 232 11.39 -52.08 -7.79
CA GLY A 232 12.30 -52.98 -7.09
C GLY A 232 13.24 -53.73 -8.03
N PHE A 233 13.98 -54.66 -7.45
CA PHE A 233 14.96 -55.50 -8.14
C PHE A 233 15.08 -56.86 -7.43
N GLN A 234 15.76 -57.80 -8.08
CA GLN A 234 16.14 -59.08 -7.49
C GLN A 234 17.61 -59.00 -7.05
N ALA A 235 17.90 -59.36 -5.80
CA ALA A 235 19.25 -59.53 -5.30
C ALA A 235 19.58 -61.02 -5.23
N ARG A 236 20.58 -61.45 -6.00
CA ARG A 236 21.05 -62.85 -6.05
C ARG A 236 22.33 -63.02 -5.27
N ASN A 237 22.33 -63.95 -4.32
CA ASN A 237 23.50 -64.37 -3.57
C ASN A 237 24.26 -65.42 -4.38
N LEU A 238 25.37 -65.01 -4.99
CA LEU A 238 26.15 -65.87 -5.89
C LEU A 238 27.12 -66.80 -5.15
N GLY A 239 27.42 -66.49 -3.89
CA GLY A 239 28.46 -67.18 -3.13
C GLY A 239 29.11 -66.25 -2.12
N SER A 240 30.17 -66.74 -1.49
CA SER A 240 31.01 -65.92 -0.63
C SER A 240 32.48 -66.07 -0.98
N ILE A 241 33.30 -65.07 -0.66
CA ILE A 241 34.75 -65.15 -0.76
C ILE A 241 35.37 -64.89 0.61
N ILE A 242 36.44 -65.59 0.92
CA ILE A 242 37.18 -65.42 2.17
C ILE A 242 38.53 -64.77 1.85
N LYS A 243 38.89 -63.74 2.61
CA LYS A 243 40.17 -63.04 2.49
C LYS A 243 41.33 -64.03 2.67
N GLY A 244 42.14 -64.16 1.63
CA GLY A 244 43.27 -65.09 1.59
C GLY A 244 42.95 -66.45 0.96
N ASP A 245 41.69 -66.67 0.56
CA ASP A 245 41.26 -67.82 -0.23
C ASP A 245 41.25 -67.47 -1.73
N ASN A 246 41.42 -68.48 -2.57
CA ASN A 246 41.40 -68.39 -4.03
C ASN A 246 40.10 -68.97 -4.64
N ALA A 247 39.16 -69.47 -3.83
CA ALA A 247 37.89 -70.02 -4.27
C ALA A 247 36.69 -69.10 -3.99
N VAL A 248 35.62 -69.27 -4.79
CA VAL A 248 34.28 -68.78 -4.46
C VAL A 248 33.57 -69.90 -3.71
N GLU A 249 33.26 -69.63 -2.44
CA GLU A 249 32.58 -70.54 -1.53
C GLU A 249 31.06 -70.52 -1.74
N ALA A 250 30.38 -71.56 -1.25
CA ALA A 250 28.92 -71.65 -1.27
C ALA A 250 28.26 -70.42 -0.61
N SER A 251 27.08 -70.07 -1.10
CA SER A 251 26.28 -68.96 -0.57
C SER A 251 25.91 -69.18 0.89
N ILE A 252 26.05 -68.13 1.68
CA ILE A 252 25.66 -68.09 3.10
C ILE A 252 24.44 -67.20 3.29
N SER A 253 23.69 -67.41 4.37
CA SER A 253 22.59 -66.50 4.71
C SER A 253 23.18 -65.13 5.06
N ALA A 254 22.92 -64.14 4.21
CA ALA A 254 23.41 -62.78 4.35
C ALA A 254 22.38 -61.80 3.77
N ASN A 255 22.46 -60.54 4.20
CA ASN A 255 21.65 -59.46 3.65
C ASN A 255 22.44 -58.71 2.56
N CYS A 256 21.74 -58.20 1.56
CA CYS A 256 22.29 -57.28 0.56
C CYS A 256 21.99 -55.85 1.00
N ILE A 257 23.02 -55.02 1.24
CA ILE A 257 22.85 -53.56 1.40
C ILE A 257 22.87 -52.94 0.01
N TRP A 258 22.02 -51.97 -0.24
CA TRP A 258 21.91 -51.34 -1.54
C TRP A 258 21.64 -49.85 -1.46
N TYR A 259 22.05 -49.15 -2.52
CA TYR A 259 21.72 -47.77 -2.77
C TYR A 259 21.30 -47.63 -4.24
N ALA A 260 20.19 -46.92 -4.47
CA ALA A 260 19.66 -46.65 -5.80
C ALA A 260 19.38 -45.16 -5.98
N ARG A 261 19.64 -44.66 -7.19
CA ARG A 261 19.31 -43.29 -7.60
C ARG A 261 18.60 -43.32 -8.94
N GLY A 262 17.55 -42.50 -9.06
CA GLY A 262 16.71 -42.47 -10.25
C GLY A 262 15.74 -41.30 -10.22
N LYS A 263 14.79 -41.31 -11.14
CA LYS A 263 13.64 -40.41 -11.13
C LYS A 263 12.39 -41.21 -11.35
#